data_AF-A0A813N5F7-F1
#
_entry.id   AF-A0A813N5F7-F1
#
_cell.length_a   1.000
_cell.length_b   1.000
_cell.length_c   1.000
_cell.angle_alpha   90.00
_cell.angle_beta   90.00
_cell.angle_gamma   90.00
#
_symmetry.space_group_name_H-M   'P 1'
#
loop_
_entity.id
_entity.type
_entity.pdbx_description
1 polymer ?
#
loop_
_entity_poly.entity_id
_entity_poly.type
_entity_poly.pdbx_seq_one_letter_code
_entity_poly.pdbx_strand_id
1 'polypeptide(L)'
;MFLSILFPLLLLIIISPCKSDYSVYCLNGRPAFSIFNVSTFTFSARCSTPGQSCYDKKGKCSTEHLCCPRTLKMSSKSQLYDRATNIKFIRIGNDYKNAYRLFELNLLSNNSIMYDSYQRWFFFEQTLRDLFEMPNARFWYAVMNCMHNYGIAYAFVPLNATSVTANISAMTILTRQKNSFDNLYICYMATRKENRRQGLGTSLLQQIVHRALDEQKNGIKYITLHVNTLNTIALEFYEKCGWRCYGYLPKYLDPEPHHATNHAYTLILNIDNVKNVTSLCRDPDAVDIKQSDNKQSIENCGRVPVQL
;
A
#
# COMPACT_ATOMS: atom_id res chain seq x y z
N MET A 1 -42.71 -34.70 -35.07
CA MET A 1 -44.09 -34.34 -35.46
C MET A 1 -44.86 -34.08 -34.17
N PHE A 2 -45.37 -32.85 -33.99
CA PHE A 2 -46.17 -32.31 -32.86
C PHE A 2 -45.48 -32.32 -31.46
N LEU A 3 -45.07 -31.21 -30.82
CA LEU A 3 -45.57 -29.83 -30.63
C LEU A 3 -46.66 -29.71 -29.54
N SER A 4 -46.23 -29.27 -28.34
CA SER A 4 -47.03 -28.59 -27.29
C SER A 4 -46.11 -28.39 -26.07
N ILE A 5 -45.38 -27.27 -25.91
CA ILE A 5 -45.81 -25.93 -25.47
C ILE A 5 -46.51 -25.98 -24.10
N LEU A 6 -45.78 -25.62 -23.03
CA LEU A 6 -46.32 -25.06 -21.78
C LEU A 6 -45.19 -24.39 -20.96
N PHE A 7 -44.94 -23.12 -21.26
CA PHE A 7 -44.73 -22.03 -20.31
C PHE A 7 -45.95 -21.09 -20.52
N PRO A 8 -46.43 -20.27 -19.54
CA PRO A 8 -45.59 -19.48 -18.65
C PRO A 8 -46.12 -19.27 -17.21
N LEU A 9 -45.24 -18.88 -16.29
CA LEU A 9 -45.58 -17.85 -15.32
C LEU A 9 -44.41 -16.88 -15.20
N LEU A 10 -44.50 -15.85 -16.03
CA LEU A 10 -43.67 -14.66 -16.04
C LEU A 10 -44.32 -13.69 -15.03
N LEU A 11 -43.73 -13.53 -13.85
CA LEU A 11 -44.06 -12.39 -13.00
C LEU A 11 -43.19 -11.21 -13.45
N LEU A 12 -43.77 -10.41 -14.34
CA LEU A 12 -43.23 -9.13 -14.78
C LEU A 12 -43.49 -8.10 -13.67
N ILE A 13 -42.47 -7.72 -12.91
CA ILE A 13 -42.50 -6.45 -12.15
C ILE A 13 -41.64 -5.45 -12.91
N ILE A 14 -42.31 -4.63 -13.73
CA ILE A 14 -41.77 -3.37 -14.19
C ILE A 14 -41.90 -2.39 -13.02
N ILE A 15 -40.78 -2.04 -12.39
CA ILE A 15 -40.65 -0.77 -11.66
C ILE A 15 -39.40 -0.09 -12.21
N SER A 16 -39.64 1.00 -12.94
CA SER A 16 -38.63 1.99 -13.35
C SER A 16 -38.37 2.99 -12.20
N PRO A 17 -37.33 3.83 -12.31
CA PRO A 17 -36.21 3.89 -11.39
C PRO A 17 -36.47 4.80 -10.17
N CYS A 18 -36.03 4.37 -8.99
CA CYS A 18 -35.87 5.28 -7.85
C CYS A 18 -34.47 5.18 -7.27
N LYS A 19 -33.85 6.35 -7.19
CA LYS A 19 -32.61 6.70 -6.48
C LYS A 19 -32.51 6.03 -5.11
N SER A 20 -31.26 5.70 -4.75
CA SER A 20 -30.67 5.59 -3.40
C SER A 20 -31.53 5.06 -2.26
N ASP A 21 -31.14 3.94 -1.66
CA ASP A 21 -30.62 3.93 -0.29
C ASP A 21 -30.29 2.51 0.20
N TYR A 22 -29.17 2.39 0.91
CA TYR A 22 -28.69 1.14 1.52
C TYR A 22 -29.52 0.80 2.75
N SER A 23 -30.05 -0.43 2.81
CA SER A 23 -30.70 -1.00 3.99
C SER A 23 -29.76 -1.97 4.70
N VAL A 24 -29.55 -1.78 6.01
CA VAL A 24 -28.78 -2.67 6.90
C VAL A 24 -29.77 -3.48 7.75
N TYR A 25 -29.56 -4.80 7.83
CA TYR A 25 -30.30 -5.70 8.71
C TYR A 25 -29.65 -5.76 10.11
N CYS A 26 -30.45 -5.70 11.18
CA CYS A 26 -30.02 -5.93 12.57
C CYS A 26 -30.59 -7.25 13.10
N LEU A 27 -29.76 -8.04 13.80
CA LEU A 27 -30.16 -9.22 14.58
C LEU A 27 -29.70 -9.10 16.05
N ASN A 28 -30.64 -9.36 16.96
CA ASN A 28 -30.57 -9.40 18.44
C ASN A 28 -29.57 -10.48 18.96
N GLY A 29 -29.02 -10.52 20.18
CA GLY A 29 -29.14 -9.75 21.42
C GLY A 29 -28.45 -10.47 22.62
N ARG A 30 -28.25 -9.70 23.72
CA ARG A 30 -27.97 -10.02 25.15
C ARG A 30 -26.52 -10.20 25.70
N PRO A 31 -26.27 -9.76 26.97
CA PRO A 31 -24.92 -9.51 27.51
C PRO A 31 -24.52 -10.47 28.66
N ALA A 32 -23.21 -10.53 28.95
CA ALA A 32 -22.66 -11.01 30.23
C ALA A 32 -21.66 -9.99 30.79
N PHE A 33 -21.86 -9.56 32.03
CA PHE A 33 -20.97 -8.64 32.77
C PHE A 33 -19.93 -9.43 33.57
N SER A 34 -18.69 -8.91 33.63
CA SER A 34 -17.84 -9.02 34.80
C SER A 34 -17.01 -7.74 34.96
N ILE A 35 -16.95 -7.23 36.19
CA ILE A 35 -16.24 -6.03 36.60
C ILE A 35 -14.97 -6.48 37.31
N PHE A 36 -13.81 -5.98 36.89
CA PHE A 36 -12.66 -5.79 37.78
C PHE A 36 -12.05 -4.40 37.53
N ASN A 37 -11.74 -3.73 38.63
CA ASN A 37 -11.41 -2.33 38.75
C ASN A 37 -10.00 -2.22 39.32
N VAL A 38 -9.03 -1.66 38.58
CA VAL A 38 -7.84 -1.01 39.16
C VAL A 38 -7.43 0.16 38.27
N SER A 39 -7.22 1.29 38.93
CA SER A 39 -7.03 2.65 38.44
C SER A 39 -5.62 2.95 37.90
N THR A 40 -5.55 3.67 36.77
CA THR A 40 -4.65 4.83 36.58
C THR A 40 -5.10 5.64 35.36
N PHE A 41 -5.06 6.96 35.50
CA PHE A 41 -5.76 7.94 34.66
C PHE A 41 -5.41 7.87 33.16
N THR A 42 -6.44 7.81 32.32
CA THR A 42 -6.37 8.10 30.87
C THR A 42 -7.62 8.91 30.48
N PHE A 43 -7.45 10.03 29.79
CA PHE A 43 -8.57 10.71 29.14
C PHE A 43 -9.16 9.80 28.06
N SER A 44 -10.33 9.24 28.34
CA SER A 44 -11.13 8.43 27.43
C SER A 44 -12.49 9.09 27.27
N ALA A 45 -12.76 9.67 26.10
CA ALA A 45 -14.13 9.87 25.68
C ALA A 45 -14.72 8.49 25.33
N ARG A 46 -15.44 7.87 26.28
CA ARG A 46 -16.27 6.69 26.00
C ARG A 46 -17.50 7.13 25.24
N CYS A 47 -17.69 6.64 24.02
CA CYS A 47 -19.03 6.38 23.52
C CYS A 47 -19.38 4.97 23.96
N SER A 48 -20.23 4.85 24.97
CA SER A 48 -20.64 3.56 25.53
C SER A 48 -22.14 3.40 25.33
N THR A 49 -22.53 2.83 24.18
CA THR A 49 -23.73 1.98 23.89
C THR A 49 -24.03 2.03 22.38
N PRO A 50 -24.48 0.91 21.75
CA PRO A 50 -25.03 0.95 20.39
C PRO A 50 -26.47 1.48 20.45
N GLY A 51 -26.73 2.63 19.82
CA GLY A 51 -28.08 3.16 19.61
C GLY A 51 -28.41 4.54 20.21
N GLN A 52 -27.48 5.50 20.29
CA GLN A 52 -27.82 6.88 20.67
C GLN A 52 -27.82 7.83 19.48
N SER A 53 -29.00 8.34 19.15
CA SER A 53 -29.22 9.54 18.34
C SER A 53 -28.70 10.79 19.07
N CYS A 54 -28.03 11.69 18.35
CA CYS A 54 -27.54 12.95 18.92
C CYS A 54 -28.70 13.91 19.16
N TYR A 55 -28.94 14.28 20.43
CA TYR A 55 -29.87 15.33 20.81
C TYR A 55 -29.10 16.63 21.09
N ASP A 56 -29.67 17.76 20.66
CA ASP A 56 -29.15 19.07 21.05
C ASP A 56 -29.46 19.38 22.53
N LYS A 57 -28.94 20.50 23.06
CA LYS A 57 -29.19 20.96 24.44
C LYS A 57 -30.68 21.23 24.76
N LYS A 58 -31.58 21.09 23.78
CA LYS A 58 -33.03 21.29 23.90
C LYS A 58 -33.82 20.00 23.64
N GLY A 59 -33.16 18.85 23.49
CA GLY A 59 -33.83 17.55 23.37
C GLY A 59 -34.54 17.32 22.03
N LYS A 60 -34.22 18.07 20.97
CA LYS A 60 -34.76 17.79 19.63
C LYS A 60 -33.82 16.87 18.84
N CYS A 61 -34.40 15.82 18.25
CA CYS A 61 -33.70 14.92 17.34
C CYS A 61 -33.59 15.61 15.97
N SER A 62 -32.39 16.04 15.57
CA SER A 62 -32.19 16.62 14.24
C SER A 62 -31.80 15.52 13.25
N THR A 63 -32.61 15.29 12.23
CA THR A 63 -32.34 14.33 11.14
C THR A 63 -31.30 14.82 10.11
N GLU A 64 -30.67 15.98 10.32
CA GLU A 64 -29.81 16.64 9.31
C GLU A 64 -28.31 16.67 9.62
N HIS A 65 -27.84 16.00 10.67
CA HIS A 65 -26.42 15.88 10.92
C HIS A 65 -25.93 14.47 10.67
N LEU A 66 -25.52 14.22 9.42
CA LEU A 66 -24.45 13.28 9.10
C LEU A 66 -23.38 13.39 10.18
N CYS A 67 -23.07 12.28 10.85
CA CYS A 67 -21.94 12.16 11.75
C CYS A 67 -20.72 12.81 11.08
N CYS A 68 -20.40 14.02 11.54
CA CYS A 68 -19.30 14.79 11.01
C CYS A 68 -18.06 13.91 11.11
N PRO A 69 -17.37 13.57 9.99
CA PRO A 69 -16.12 12.86 10.08
C PRO A 69 -15.22 13.80 10.89
N ARG A 70 -14.92 13.42 12.14
CA ARG A 70 -14.00 14.19 12.96
C ARG A 70 -12.73 14.33 12.13
N THR A 71 -12.48 15.55 11.67
CA THR A 71 -11.23 15.95 11.06
C THR A 71 -10.18 15.81 12.15
N LEU A 72 -9.58 14.63 12.21
CA LEU A 72 -8.40 14.40 13.02
C LEU A 72 -7.30 15.25 12.39
N LYS A 73 -7.14 16.49 12.87
CA LYS A 73 -5.89 17.22 12.67
C LYS A 73 -4.79 16.32 13.21
N MET A 74 -3.99 15.77 12.32
CA MET A 74 -2.89 14.89 12.69
C MET A 74 -1.99 15.62 13.68
N SER A 75 -2.01 15.12 14.93
CA SER A 75 -1.15 15.56 16.01
C SER A 75 0.32 15.51 15.58
N SER A 76 1.16 16.41 16.10
CA SER A 76 2.63 16.38 15.94
C SER A 76 3.30 15.10 16.47
N LYS A 77 2.51 14.17 17.05
CA LYS A 77 2.95 12.86 17.50
C LYS A 77 3.71 12.13 16.40
N SER A 78 4.88 11.63 16.77
CA SER A 78 5.75 10.80 15.94
C SER A 78 5.12 9.44 15.60
N GLN A 79 4.03 9.04 16.25
CA GLN A 79 3.41 7.73 16.08
C GLN A 79 1.88 7.83 16.11
N LEU A 80 1.24 7.09 15.21
CA LEU A 80 -0.20 6.91 15.10
C LEU A 80 -0.51 5.42 15.09
N TYR A 81 -1.57 5.01 15.77
CA TYR A 81 -2.00 3.63 15.80
C TYR A 81 -3.43 3.55 15.28
N ASP A 82 -3.62 2.78 14.20
CA ASP A 82 -4.94 2.47 13.71
C ASP A 82 -5.39 1.12 14.27
N ARG A 83 -6.40 1.17 15.14
CA ARG A 83 -6.98 -0.02 15.77
C ARG A 83 -7.68 -0.92 14.78
N ALA A 84 -8.26 -0.36 13.71
CA ALA A 84 -9.07 -1.13 12.77
C ALA A 84 -8.19 -2.06 11.92
N THR A 85 -7.03 -1.57 11.47
CA THR A 85 -6.08 -2.35 10.66
C THR A 85 -4.99 -3.02 11.50
N ASN A 86 -4.92 -2.69 12.80
CA ASN A 86 -3.83 -3.08 13.69
C ASN A 86 -2.44 -2.72 13.09
N ILE A 87 -2.32 -1.49 12.57
CA ILE A 87 -1.11 -0.94 11.98
C ILE A 87 -0.64 0.27 12.80
N LYS A 88 0.64 0.26 13.14
CA LYS A 88 1.32 1.39 13.77
C LYS A 88 2.10 2.18 12.72
N PHE A 89 1.70 3.43 12.52
CA PHE A 89 2.36 4.39 11.66
C PHE A 89 3.41 5.14 12.47
N ILE A 90 4.68 5.01 12.11
CA ILE A 90 5.80 5.69 12.75
C ILE A 90 6.36 6.72 11.78
N ARG A 91 6.26 8.01 12.12
CA ARG A 91 6.82 9.08 11.32
C ARG A 91 8.34 8.93 11.27
N ILE A 92 8.91 8.96 10.06
CA ILE A 92 10.36 8.93 9.85
C ILE A 92 10.80 10.20 9.14
N GLY A 93 11.88 10.80 9.62
CA GLY A 93 12.51 11.95 8.99
C GLY A 93 11.66 13.23 8.99
N ASN A 94 12.08 14.16 8.15
CA ASN A 94 11.44 15.47 7.98
C ASN A 94 10.32 15.42 6.95
N ASP A 95 9.46 16.45 6.97
CA ASP A 95 8.39 16.58 5.99
C ASP A 95 8.97 16.80 4.59
N TYR A 96 8.51 16.01 3.62
CA TYR A 96 8.95 16.13 2.24
C TYR A 96 8.28 17.34 1.60
N LYS A 97 9.10 18.31 1.17
CA LYS A 97 8.68 19.57 0.53
C LYS A 97 7.60 20.33 1.33
N ASN A 98 7.61 20.21 2.67
CA ASN A 98 6.58 20.79 3.56
C ASN A 98 5.14 20.42 3.15
N ALA A 99 4.94 19.29 2.48
CA ALA A 99 3.65 18.88 1.93
C ALA A 99 3.26 17.45 2.33
N TYR A 100 4.24 16.58 2.59
CA TYR A 100 4.00 15.17 2.91
C TYR A 100 4.82 14.71 4.12
N ARG A 101 4.28 13.76 4.88
CA ARG A 101 4.98 12.99 5.92
C ARG A 101 5.27 11.59 5.42
N LEU A 102 6.46 11.09 5.71
CA LEU A 102 6.83 9.70 5.51
C LEU A 102 6.56 8.89 6.78
N PHE A 103 5.92 7.74 6.62
CA PHE A 103 5.65 6.79 7.70
C PHE A 103 6.24 5.42 7.40
N GLU A 104 6.83 4.78 8.41
CA GLU A 104 6.97 3.32 8.49
C GLU A 104 5.66 2.72 8.99
N LEU A 105 5.20 1.66 8.35
CA LEU A 105 4.00 0.93 8.74
C LEU A 105 4.42 -0.38 9.42
N ASN A 106 4.32 -0.40 10.74
CA ASN A 106 4.64 -1.57 11.55
C ASN A 106 3.38 -2.38 11.85
N LEU A 107 3.39 -3.62 11.38
CA LEU A 107 2.34 -4.59 11.66
C LEU A 107 2.53 -5.11 13.08
N LEU A 108 1.56 -4.87 13.96
CA LEU A 108 1.65 -5.38 15.31
C LEU A 108 1.29 -6.88 15.32
N SER A 109 2.00 -7.65 16.14
CA SER A 109 1.66 -9.06 16.35
C SER A 109 0.29 -9.15 17.01
N ASN A 110 -0.55 -10.04 16.51
CA ASN A 110 -1.78 -10.38 17.17
C ASN A 110 -1.60 -11.63 18.01
N ASN A 111 -1.87 -11.50 19.31
CA ASN A 111 -2.08 -12.66 20.19
C ASN A 111 -3.45 -13.31 19.94
N SER A 112 -4.27 -12.76 19.03
CA SER A 112 -5.66 -13.15 18.78
C SER A 112 -5.89 -13.52 17.30
N ILE A 113 -6.18 -14.81 17.10
CA ILE A 113 -6.95 -15.48 16.03
C ILE A 113 -7.20 -14.69 14.73
N MET A 114 -6.70 -15.24 13.62
CA MET A 114 -7.06 -15.14 12.18
C MET A 114 -7.91 -13.96 11.66
N TYR A 115 -8.97 -13.53 12.33
CA TYR A 115 -9.88 -12.46 11.89
C TYR A 115 -9.27 -11.06 11.90
N ASP A 116 -8.35 -10.78 12.81
CA ASP A 116 -7.69 -9.47 12.89
C ASP A 116 -6.62 -9.26 11.79
N SER A 117 -6.45 -10.27 10.92
CA SER A 117 -5.66 -10.16 9.69
C SER A 117 -6.45 -9.55 8.53
N TYR A 118 -7.78 -9.66 8.50
CA TYR A 118 -8.55 -9.29 7.31
C TYR A 118 -8.52 -7.79 7.01
N GLN A 119 -8.79 -6.95 8.02
CA GLN A 119 -8.81 -5.50 7.84
C GLN A 119 -7.44 -4.94 7.42
N ARG A 120 -6.36 -5.51 7.97
CA ARG A 120 -4.98 -5.17 7.61
C ARG A 120 -4.69 -5.41 6.14
N TRP A 121 -4.98 -6.61 5.67
CA TRP A 121 -4.70 -7.00 4.29
C TRP A 121 -5.62 -6.29 3.30
N PHE A 122 -6.89 -6.12 3.69
CA PHE A 122 -7.85 -5.31 2.94
C PHE A 122 -7.37 -3.86 2.79
N PHE A 123 -6.78 -3.28 3.83
CA PHE A 123 -6.18 -1.94 3.76
C PHE A 123 -5.08 -1.86 2.70
N PHE A 124 -4.11 -2.77 2.70
CA PHE A 124 -3.05 -2.76 1.68
C PHE A 124 -3.60 -3.00 0.28
N GLU A 125 -4.54 -3.93 0.12
CA GLU A 125 -5.15 -4.23 -1.16
C GLU A 125 -5.89 -3.01 -1.72
N GLN A 126 -6.76 -2.38 -0.94
CA GLN A 126 -7.48 -1.17 -1.36
C GLN A 126 -6.52 -0.02 -1.66
N THR A 127 -5.48 0.17 -0.84
CA THR A 127 -4.48 1.21 -1.06
C THR A 127 -3.73 0.98 -2.37
N LEU A 128 -3.33 -0.25 -2.68
CA LEU A 128 -2.64 -0.56 -3.93
C LEU A 128 -3.57 -0.43 -5.15
N ARG A 129 -4.83 -0.86 -5.04
CA ARG A 129 -5.83 -0.66 -6.10
C ARG A 129 -6.01 0.81 -6.44
N ASP A 130 -6.08 1.66 -5.42
CA ASP A 130 -6.16 3.12 -5.60
C ASP A 130 -4.89 3.69 -6.23
N LEU A 131 -3.71 3.36 -5.70
CA LEU A 131 -2.44 3.89 -6.20
C LEU A 131 -2.10 3.46 -7.64
N PHE A 132 -2.47 2.23 -8.02
CA PHE A 132 -2.27 1.69 -9.37
C PHE A 132 -3.42 2.00 -10.34
N GLU A 133 -4.53 2.58 -9.88
CA GLU A 133 -5.75 2.80 -10.68
C GLU A 133 -6.35 1.49 -11.22
N MET A 134 -6.35 0.44 -10.38
CA MET A 134 -6.77 -0.92 -10.73
C MET A 134 -7.83 -1.44 -9.74
N PRO A 135 -9.12 -1.05 -9.88
CA PRO A 135 -10.16 -1.35 -8.87
C PRO A 135 -10.44 -2.84 -8.68
N ASN A 136 -10.14 -3.66 -9.69
CA ASN A 136 -10.42 -5.11 -9.70
C ASN A 136 -9.16 -5.97 -9.51
N ALA A 137 -7.97 -5.36 -9.38
CA ALA A 137 -6.73 -6.11 -9.19
C ALA A 137 -6.70 -6.80 -7.82
N ARG A 138 -6.08 -7.98 -7.76
CA ARG A 138 -6.02 -8.82 -6.56
C ARG A 138 -4.60 -8.87 -6.03
N PHE A 139 -4.27 -7.97 -5.11
CA PHE A 139 -2.94 -7.92 -4.51
C PHE A 139 -2.78 -8.81 -3.28
N TRP A 140 -3.90 -9.27 -2.71
CA TRP A 140 -3.98 -9.95 -1.41
C TRP A 140 -2.88 -10.99 -1.15
N TYR A 141 -2.80 -12.04 -1.99
CA TYR A 141 -1.87 -13.14 -1.77
C TYR A 141 -0.41 -12.71 -1.83
N ALA A 142 -0.07 -11.86 -2.79
CA ALA A 142 1.28 -11.36 -2.96
C ALA A 142 1.68 -10.39 -1.83
N VAL A 143 0.77 -9.52 -1.39
CA VAL A 143 0.99 -8.63 -0.23
C VAL A 143 1.21 -9.45 1.03
N MET A 144 0.37 -10.46 1.29
CA MET A 144 0.53 -11.36 2.43
C MET A 144 1.90 -12.04 2.41
N ASN A 145 2.29 -12.60 1.27
CA ASN A 145 3.59 -13.26 1.14
C ASN A 145 4.76 -12.29 1.38
N CYS A 146 4.66 -11.06 0.93
CA CYS A 146 5.67 -10.05 1.17
C CYS A 146 5.75 -9.65 2.64
N MET A 147 4.61 -9.39 3.27
CA MET A 147 4.57 -8.88 4.64
C MET A 147 4.83 -9.96 5.69
N HIS A 148 4.45 -11.23 5.45
CA HIS A 148 4.75 -12.34 6.35
C HIS A 148 6.25 -12.65 6.45
N ASN A 149 7.03 -12.38 5.41
CA ASN A 149 8.48 -12.61 5.39
C ASN A 149 9.26 -11.40 5.92
N TYR A 150 8.87 -10.86 7.08
CA TYR A 150 9.45 -9.65 7.67
C TYR A 150 9.33 -8.42 6.77
N GLY A 151 8.17 -8.27 6.10
CA GLY A 151 7.97 -7.15 5.21
C GLY A 151 7.82 -5.82 5.95
N ILE A 152 8.35 -4.77 5.33
CA ILE A 152 8.29 -3.39 5.80
C ILE A 152 7.54 -2.60 4.74
N ALA A 153 6.71 -1.65 5.19
CA ALA A 153 6.04 -0.74 4.28
C ALA A 153 6.34 0.70 4.65
N TYR A 154 6.53 1.54 3.62
CA TYR A 154 6.66 2.99 3.76
C TYR A 154 5.58 3.69 2.97
N ALA A 155 5.00 4.74 3.54
CA ALA A 155 3.95 5.51 2.89
C ALA A 155 4.12 7.02 3.08
N PHE A 156 3.86 7.77 2.00
CA PHE A 156 3.70 9.22 2.05
C PHE A 156 2.24 9.60 2.23
N VAL A 157 2.01 10.50 3.19
CA VAL A 157 0.67 11.03 3.52
C VAL A 157 0.73 12.56 3.53
N PRO A 158 -0.18 13.27 2.85
CA PRO A 158 -0.24 14.73 2.88
C PRO A 158 -0.39 15.31 4.28
N LEU A 159 0.21 16.47 4.55
CA LEU A 159 0.11 17.15 5.85
C LEU A 159 -1.31 17.58 6.21
N ASN A 160 -2.12 17.91 5.20
CA ASN A 160 -3.52 18.32 5.34
C ASN A 160 -4.49 17.14 5.35
N ALA A 161 -4.00 15.89 5.34
CA ALA A 161 -4.84 14.70 5.35
C ALA A 161 -5.69 14.64 6.62
N THR A 162 -6.98 14.33 6.43
CA THR A 162 -7.95 14.14 7.52
C THR A 162 -7.90 12.73 8.11
N SER A 163 -7.34 11.79 7.34
CA SER A 163 -7.11 10.40 7.72
C SER A 163 -5.84 9.89 7.05
N VAL A 164 -4.95 9.24 7.81
CA VAL A 164 -3.70 8.65 7.29
C VAL A 164 -3.99 7.54 6.29
N THR A 165 -4.94 6.67 6.62
CA THR A 165 -5.23 5.46 5.84
C THR A 165 -5.93 5.76 4.51
N ALA A 166 -6.70 6.84 4.44
CA ALA A 166 -7.45 7.22 3.24
C ALA A 166 -6.67 8.11 2.26
N ASN A 167 -5.55 8.70 2.69
CA ASN A 167 -4.83 9.74 1.94
C ASN A 167 -3.39 9.34 1.64
N ILE A 168 -3.12 8.06 1.40
CA ILE A 168 -1.77 7.63 1.00
C ILE A 168 -1.52 8.09 -0.45
N SER A 169 -0.54 8.96 -0.63
CA SER A 169 -0.14 9.49 -1.95
C SER A 169 0.88 8.61 -2.66
N ALA A 170 1.71 7.89 -1.90
CA ALA A 170 2.67 6.93 -2.43
C ALA A 170 2.96 5.87 -1.37
N MET A 171 3.21 4.64 -1.80
CA MET A 171 3.52 3.54 -0.92
C MET A 171 4.53 2.60 -1.56
N THR A 172 5.38 2.00 -0.73
CA THR A 172 6.21 0.87 -1.10
C THR A 172 6.08 -0.24 -0.05
N ILE A 173 6.16 -1.48 -0.50
CA ILE A 173 6.25 -2.68 0.33
C ILE A 173 7.53 -3.40 -0.07
N LEU A 174 8.40 -3.64 0.90
CA LEU A 174 9.65 -4.37 0.74
C LEU A 174 9.67 -5.58 1.67
N THR A 175 10.43 -6.59 1.31
CA THR A 175 10.59 -7.80 2.11
C THR A 175 12.00 -8.35 1.97
N ARG A 176 12.45 -9.15 2.94
CA ARG A 176 13.67 -9.93 2.77
C ARG A 176 13.31 -11.21 2.04
N GLN A 177 13.98 -11.54 0.94
CA GLN A 177 13.68 -12.79 0.25
C GLN A 177 14.08 -13.98 1.12
N LYS A 178 13.13 -14.89 1.35
CA LYS A 178 13.32 -16.09 2.18
C LYS A 178 14.50 -16.96 1.74
N ASN A 179 14.81 -16.96 0.44
CA ASN A 179 15.85 -17.80 -0.17
C ASN A 179 17.16 -17.05 -0.48
N SER A 180 17.23 -15.75 -0.18
CA SER A 180 18.41 -14.91 -0.43
C SER A 180 18.57 -13.93 0.73
N PHE A 181 19.46 -14.30 1.66
CA PHE A 181 19.73 -13.52 2.87
C PHE A 181 20.36 -12.16 2.57
N ASP A 182 20.89 -11.97 1.37
CA ASP A 182 21.61 -10.80 0.90
C ASP A 182 20.78 -9.84 0.05
N ASN A 183 19.46 -10.01 -0.01
CA ASN A 183 18.60 -9.24 -0.90
C ASN A 183 17.33 -8.69 -0.22
N LEU A 184 17.07 -7.40 -0.44
CA LEU A 184 15.76 -6.79 -0.21
C LEU A 184 14.97 -6.75 -1.51
N TYR A 185 13.75 -7.24 -1.48
CA TYR A 185 12.88 -7.28 -2.65
C TYR A 185 11.75 -6.26 -2.50
N ILE A 186 11.62 -5.37 -3.49
CA ILE A 186 10.49 -4.43 -3.60
C ILE A 186 9.32 -5.20 -4.21
N CYS A 187 8.32 -5.48 -3.39
CA CYS A 187 7.12 -6.17 -3.80
C CYS A 187 6.18 -5.27 -4.59
N TYR A 188 5.97 -4.07 -4.06
CA TYR A 188 5.08 -3.08 -4.64
C TYR A 188 5.66 -1.70 -4.40
N MET A 189 5.54 -0.85 -5.40
CA MET A 189 5.85 0.57 -5.29
C MET A 189 4.91 1.32 -6.22
N ALA A 190 4.14 2.24 -5.66
CA ALA A 190 3.16 3.00 -6.42
C ALA A 190 3.05 4.43 -5.91
N THR A 191 2.64 5.32 -6.81
CA THR A 191 2.34 6.72 -6.50
C THR A 191 1.05 7.07 -7.22
N ARG A 192 0.12 7.68 -6.48
CA ARG A 192 -1.17 8.13 -7.02
C ARG A 192 -0.94 9.08 -8.19
N LYS A 193 -1.77 9.00 -9.22
CA LYS A 193 -1.52 9.64 -10.52
C LYS A 193 -1.25 11.14 -10.42
N GLU A 194 -2.04 11.85 -9.63
CA GLU A 194 -1.91 13.28 -9.39
C GLU A 194 -0.62 13.66 -8.63
N ASN A 195 -0.01 12.71 -7.92
CA ASN A 195 1.23 12.90 -7.16
C ASN A 195 2.48 12.39 -7.92
N ARG A 196 2.33 11.80 -9.12
CA ARG A 196 3.45 11.36 -9.95
C ARG A 196 4.29 12.56 -10.38
N ARG A 197 5.58 12.32 -10.67
CA ARG A 197 6.57 13.33 -11.06
C ARG A 197 6.82 14.44 -10.02
N GLN A 198 6.28 14.34 -8.81
CA GLN A 198 6.57 15.27 -7.70
C GLN A 198 7.78 14.86 -6.84
N GLY A 199 8.40 13.72 -7.16
CA GLY A 199 9.59 13.18 -6.48
C GLY A 199 9.30 12.24 -5.30
N LEU A 200 8.02 11.90 -5.04
CA LEU A 200 7.65 10.93 -4.00
C LEU A 200 8.24 9.54 -4.25
N GLY A 201 8.17 9.05 -5.50
CA GLY A 201 8.77 7.77 -5.88
C GLY A 201 10.29 7.76 -5.65
N THR A 202 11.00 8.80 -6.09
CA THR A 202 12.44 8.95 -5.81
C THR A 202 12.70 8.92 -4.30
N SER A 203 11.93 9.65 -3.51
CA SER A 203 12.12 9.69 -2.06
C SER A 203 11.83 8.33 -1.40
N LEU A 204 10.88 7.54 -1.92
CA LEU A 204 10.65 6.17 -1.46
C LEU A 204 11.85 5.28 -1.80
N LEU A 205 12.43 5.36 -3.02
CA LEU A 205 13.64 4.61 -3.35
C LEU A 205 14.82 4.99 -2.47
N GLN A 206 14.99 6.27 -2.16
CA GLN A 206 16.02 6.75 -1.23
C GLN A 206 15.85 6.11 0.16
N GLN A 207 14.60 6.04 0.67
CA GLN A 207 14.32 5.38 1.95
C GLN A 207 14.63 3.88 1.90
N ILE A 208 14.31 3.20 0.79
CA ILE A 208 14.62 1.77 0.62
C ILE A 208 16.13 1.55 0.60
N VAL A 209 16.88 2.40 -0.10
CA VAL A 209 18.35 2.33 -0.16
C VAL A 209 18.97 2.61 1.21
N HIS A 210 18.50 3.62 1.94
CA HIS A 210 18.92 3.84 3.33
C HIS A 210 18.69 2.60 4.19
N ARG A 211 17.50 1.98 4.09
CA ARG A 211 17.21 0.75 4.83
C ARG A 211 18.15 -0.39 4.43
N ALA A 212 18.47 -0.54 3.16
CA ALA A 212 19.39 -1.57 2.69
C ALA A 212 20.82 -1.37 3.21
N LEU A 213 21.31 -0.13 3.23
CA LEU A 213 22.60 0.23 3.81
C LEU A 213 22.66 -0.05 5.31
N ASP A 214 21.60 0.27 6.07
CA ASP A 214 21.50 -0.03 7.50
C ASP A 214 21.56 -1.56 7.79
N GLU A 215 21.04 -2.35 6.84
CA GLU A 215 20.99 -3.81 6.90
C GLU A 215 22.22 -4.49 6.25
N GLN A 216 23.19 -3.73 5.73
CA GLN A 216 24.39 -4.27 5.09
C GLN A 216 25.22 -5.12 6.08
N LYS A 217 25.29 -4.69 7.35
CA LYS A 217 25.89 -5.48 8.45
C LYS A 217 25.20 -6.83 8.69
N ASN A 218 23.94 -6.95 8.28
CA ASN A 218 23.16 -8.18 8.35
C ASN A 218 23.25 -8.98 7.04
N GLY A 219 24.17 -8.62 6.14
CA GLY A 219 24.48 -9.33 4.91
C GLY A 219 23.72 -8.85 3.67
N ILE A 220 22.88 -7.82 3.75
CA ILE A 220 22.21 -7.25 2.55
C ILE A 220 23.25 -6.65 1.61
N LYS A 221 23.13 -6.97 0.31
CA LYS A 221 23.98 -6.49 -0.79
C LYS A 221 23.18 -5.94 -1.96
N TYR A 222 21.97 -6.49 -2.16
CA TYR A 222 21.17 -6.18 -3.34
C TYR A 222 19.78 -5.69 -2.97
N ILE A 223 19.24 -4.87 -3.87
CA ILE A 223 17.82 -4.54 -3.90
C ILE A 223 17.28 -4.96 -5.24
N THR A 224 16.25 -5.80 -5.26
CA THR A 224 15.67 -6.34 -6.48
C THR A 224 14.18 -6.04 -6.60
N LEU A 225 13.69 -6.06 -7.83
CA LEU A 225 12.27 -5.94 -8.13
C LEU A 225 11.94 -6.59 -9.47
N HIS A 226 10.66 -6.84 -9.69
CA HIS A 226 10.13 -7.21 -11.00
C HIS A 226 9.29 -6.07 -11.57
N VAL A 227 9.45 -5.83 -12.87
CA VAL A 227 8.67 -4.84 -13.60
C VAL A 227 8.16 -5.45 -14.90
N ASN A 228 6.90 -5.20 -15.24
CA ASN A 228 6.32 -5.63 -16.50
C ASN A 228 7.15 -5.08 -17.68
N THR A 229 7.44 -5.90 -18.69
CA THR A 229 8.31 -5.49 -19.80
C THR A 229 7.77 -4.34 -20.64
N LEU A 230 6.46 -4.08 -20.58
CA LEU A 230 5.81 -2.95 -21.24
C LEU A 230 5.62 -1.72 -20.36
N ASN A 231 5.97 -1.78 -19.07
CA ASN A 231 5.91 -0.62 -18.19
C ASN A 231 7.17 0.24 -18.36
N THR A 232 7.26 0.91 -19.51
CA THR A 232 8.43 1.73 -19.90
C THR A 232 8.68 2.87 -18.91
N ILE A 233 7.62 3.48 -18.37
CA ILE A 233 7.73 4.55 -17.38
C ILE A 233 8.45 4.07 -16.11
N ALA A 234 8.10 2.89 -15.59
CA ALA A 234 8.75 2.32 -14.42
C ALA A 234 10.18 1.87 -14.74
N LEU A 235 10.40 1.24 -15.90
CA LEU A 235 11.73 0.84 -16.37
C LEU A 235 12.68 2.04 -16.43
N GLU A 236 12.30 3.10 -17.14
CA GLU A 236 13.06 4.35 -17.23
C GLU A 236 13.32 4.95 -15.85
N PHE A 237 12.31 4.96 -14.97
CA PHE A 237 12.44 5.47 -13.62
C PHE A 237 13.49 4.70 -12.82
N TYR A 238 13.44 3.36 -12.80
CA TYR A 238 14.39 2.54 -12.06
C TYR A 238 15.80 2.62 -12.66
N GLU A 239 15.92 2.57 -13.98
CA GLU A 239 17.21 2.70 -14.68
C GLU A 239 17.88 4.05 -14.39
N LYS A 240 17.09 5.13 -14.39
CA LYS A 240 17.54 6.47 -13.98
C LYS A 240 18.10 6.49 -12.55
N CYS A 241 17.57 5.65 -11.68
CA CYS A 241 17.97 5.53 -10.28
C CYS A 241 19.13 4.53 -10.06
N GLY A 242 19.71 3.96 -11.12
CA GLY A 242 20.86 3.05 -11.03
C GLY A 242 20.51 1.57 -11.01
N TRP A 243 19.23 1.19 -11.07
CA TRP A 243 18.85 -0.23 -11.22
C TRP A 243 19.18 -0.70 -12.62
N ARG A 244 19.60 -1.96 -12.76
CA ARG A 244 19.97 -2.55 -14.05
C ARG A 244 19.24 -3.85 -14.27
N CYS A 245 19.03 -4.17 -15.54
CA CYS A 245 18.33 -5.38 -15.90
C CYS A 245 19.23 -6.59 -15.66
N TYR A 246 18.77 -7.50 -14.81
CA TYR A 246 19.48 -8.72 -14.46
C TYR A 246 18.97 -9.92 -15.25
N GLY A 247 17.67 -9.97 -15.53
CA GLY A 247 17.05 -11.10 -16.20
C GLY A 247 15.70 -10.79 -16.82
N TYR A 248 15.32 -11.61 -17.79
CA TYR A 248 14.00 -11.63 -18.40
C TYR A 248 13.22 -12.87 -17.96
N LEU A 249 11.97 -12.67 -17.54
CA LEU A 249 11.10 -13.70 -17.02
C LEU A 249 9.84 -13.81 -17.90
N PRO A 250 9.78 -14.79 -18.82
CA PRO A 250 8.63 -14.93 -19.67
C PRO A 250 7.41 -15.47 -18.90
N LYS A 251 6.23 -14.87 -19.10
CA LYS A 251 4.97 -15.30 -18.48
C LYS A 251 5.01 -15.37 -16.95
N TYR A 252 5.79 -14.49 -16.33
CA TYR A 252 6.02 -14.47 -14.90
C TYR A 252 4.88 -13.82 -14.11
N LEU A 253 4.28 -12.77 -14.66
CA LEU A 253 3.16 -12.08 -14.03
C LEU A 253 1.87 -12.84 -14.32
N ASP A 254 0.89 -12.66 -13.43
CA ASP A 254 -0.46 -13.12 -13.72
C ASP A 254 -1.02 -12.33 -14.92
N PRO A 255 -1.74 -12.99 -15.84
CA PRO A 255 -2.42 -12.29 -16.91
C PRO A 255 -3.47 -11.35 -16.32
N GLU A 256 -3.21 -10.04 -16.39
CA GLU A 256 -4.18 -9.03 -16.00
C GLU A 256 -4.70 -8.29 -17.24
N PRO A 257 -5.99 -7.90 -17.27
CA PRO A 257 -6.57 -7.17 -18.41
C PRO A 257 -5.86 -5.84 -18.73
N HIS A 258 -5.12 -5.31 -17.75
CA HIS A 258 -4.47 -4.00 -17.80
C HIS A 258 -3.01 -4.11 -18.28
N HIS A 259 -2.49 -5.33 -18.40
CA HIS A 259 -1.13 -5.59 -18.84
C HIS A 259 -1.17 -6.36 -20.17
N ALA A 260 -0.77 -5.68 -21.25
CA ALA A 260 -0.75 -6.28 -22.59
C ALA A 260 0.22 -7.47 -22.73
N THR A 261 1.19 -7.60 -21.81
CA THR A 261 1.97 -8.84 -21.67
C THR A 261 2.08 -9.20 -20.19
N ASN A 262 2.41 -10.44 -19.92
CA ASN A 262 2.69 -10.92 -18.57
C ASN A 262 4.17 -11.29 -18.37
N HIS A 263 5.06 -10.77 -19.22
CA HIS A 263 6.49 -10.89 -19.06
C HIS A 263 7.01 -9.85 -18.08
N ALA A 264 8.09 -10.17 -17.36
CA ALA A 264 8.76 -9.23 -16.46
C ALA A 264 10.26 -9.18 -16.69
N TYR A 265 10.86 -8.04 -16.36
CA TYR A 265 12.30 -7.94 -16.12
C TYR A 265 12.56 -7.99 -14.62
N THR A 266 13.61 -8.70 -14.23
CA THR A 266 14.24 -8.56 -12.92
C THR A 266 15.22 -7.40 -12.99
N LEU A 267 15.00 -6.38 -12.17
CA LEU A 267 15.97 -5.31 -11.99
C LEU A 267 16.69 -5.48 -10.67
N ILE A 268 17.98 -5.16 -10.66
CA ILE A 268 18.86 -5.23 -9.49
C ILE A 268 19.60 -3.91 -9.29
N LEU A 269 19.76 -3.51 -8.04
CA LEU A 269 20.70 -2.48 -7.60
C LEU A 269 21.68 -3.12 -6.62
N ASN A 270 22.98 -3.00 -6.90
CA ASN A 270 24.03 -3.32 -5.94
C ASN A 270 24.24 -2.11 -5.02
N ILE A 271 24.05 -2.29 -3.71
CA ILE A 271 24.15 -1.18 -2.76
C ILE A 271 25.58 -0.68 -2.57
N ASP A 272 26.59 -1.54 -2.83
CA ASP A 272 28.01 -1.16 -2.76
C ASP A 272 28.37 -0.12 -3.83
N ASN A 273 27.57 -0.05 -4.90
CA ASN A 273 27.76 0.94 -5.97
C ASN A 273 27.12 2.29 -5.63
N VAL A 274 26.31 2.39 -4.58
CA VAL A 274 25.62 3.64 -4.24
C VAL A 274 26.58 4.59 -3.53
N LYS A 275 26.91 5.71 -4.20
CA LYS A 275 27.81 6.75 -3.70
C LYS A 275 27.08 7.84 -2.92
N ASN A 276 25.87 8.21 -3.37
CA ASN A 276 25.09 9.27 -2.75
C ASN A 276 23.57 9.01 -2.85
N VAL A 277 22.97 8.60 -1.72
CA VAL A 277 21.52 8.33 -1.66
C VAL A 277 20.69 9.59 -1.92
N THR A 278 21.12 10.76 -1.45
CA THR A 278 20.32 12.00 -1.57
C THR A 278 20.23 12.51 -3.01
N SER A 279 21.23 12.20 -3.84
CA SER A 279 21.26 12.50 -5.28
C SER A 279 20.72 11.38 -6.17
N LEU A 280 20.24 10.27 -5.59
CA LEU A 280 19.68 9.14 -6.33
C LEU A 280 18.61 9.59 -7.35
N CYS A 281 18.64 9.02 -8.56
CA CYS A 281 17.78 9.36 -9.69
C CYS A 281 17.95 10.75 -10.31
N ARG A 282 18.84 11.59 -9.78
CA ARG A 282 19.08 12.97 -10.27
C ARG A 282 20.47 13.14 -10.83
N ASP A 283 21.44 12.52 -10.19
CA ASP A 283 22.84 12.58 -10.54
C ASP A 283 23.30 11.20 -11.06
N PRO A 284 23.81 11.09 -12.30
CA PRO A 284 24.37 9.84 -12.81
C PRO A 284 25.52 9.28 -11.97
N ASP A 285 26.24 10.13 -11.25
CA ASP A 285 27.36 9.72 -10.40
C ASP A 285 26.91 9.29 -9.00
N ALA A 286 25.60 9.36 -8.70
CA ALA A 286 25.04 8.87 -7.43
C ALA A 286 25.19 7.35 -7.28
N VAL A 287 25.32 6.61 -8.38
CA VAL A 287 25.54 5.17 -8.42
C VAL A 287 26.66 4.87 -9.41
N ASP A 288 27.66 4.09 -9.00
CA ASP A 288 28.69 3.61 -9.91
C ASP A 288 28.14 2.54 -10.86
N ILE A 289 27.93 2.92 -12.11
CA ILE A 289 27.35 2.06 -13.16
C ILE A 289 28.47 1.42 -14.01
N LYS A 290 29.75 1.59 -13.65
CA LYS A 290 30.86 1.23 -14.55
C LYS A 290 30.96 -0.28 -14.85
N GLN A 291 30.66 -0.58 -16.12
CA GLN A 291 31.14 -1.66 -16.99
C GLN A 291 30.60 -3.10 -16.87
N SER A 292 30.13 -3.62 -15.73
CA SER A 292 29.49 -4.96 -15.73
C SER A 292 28.06 -4.97 -16.29
N ASP A 293 27.38 -3.82 -16.20
CA ASP A 293 25.93 -3.76 -16.36
C ASP A 293 25.49 -3.72 -17.83
N ASN A 294 26.32 -3.22 -18.74
CA ASN A 294 25.94 -3.10 -20.15
C ASN A 294 25.91 -4.46 -20.85
N LYS A 295 26.93 -5.30 -20.66
CA LYS A 295 27.01 -6.59 -21.34
C LYS A 295 25.94 -7.55 -20.83
N GLN A 296 25.79 -7.65 -19.51
CA GLN A 296 24.81 -8.56 -18.91
C GLN A 296 23.36 -8.09 -19.13
N SER A 297 23.06 -6.79 -19.06
CA SER A 297 21.71 -6.29 -19.39
C SER A 297 21.34 -6.54 -20.86
N ILE A 298 22.29 -6.34 -21.78
CA ILE A 298 22.07 -6.60 -23.21
C ILE A 298 21.88 -8.10 -23.46
N GLU A 299 22.73 -8.95 -22.89
CA GLU A 299 22.66 -10.41 -23.07
C GLU A 299 21.39 -11.01 -22.45
N ASN A 300 21.03 -10.61 -21.23
CA ASN A 300 19.95 -11.23 -20.48
C ASN A 300 18.57 -10.63 -20.79
N CYS A 301 18.53 -9.35 -21.19
CA CYS A 301 17.28 -8.63 -21.37
C CYS A 301 17.07 -8.10 -22.79
N GLY A 302 18.08 -8.17 -23.66
CA GLY A 302 18.00 -7.64 -25.02
C GLY A 302 17.82 -6.12 -25.07
N ARG A 303 18.24 -5.40 -24.03
CA ARG A 303 18.00 -3.96 -23.88
C ARG A 303 19.30 -3.21 -23.57
N VAL A 304 19.42 -2.03 -24.18
CA VAL A 304 20.41 -1.03 -23.80
C VAL A 304 19.77 -0.15 -22.71
N PRO A 305 20.37 -0.04 -21.52
CA PRO A 305 19.88 0.86 -20.47
C PRO A 305 19.78 2.30 -20.97
N VAL A 306 18.80 3.06 -20.47
CA VAL A 306 18.72 4.50 -20.78
C VAL A 306 19.96 5.20 -20.21
N GLN A 307 20.74 5.83 -21.10
CA GLN A 307 21.85 6.69 -20.70
C GLN A 307 21.30 7.97 -20.05
N LEU A 308 21.87 8.31 -18.90
CA LEU A 308 21.55 9.53 -18.14
C LEU A 308 22.15 10.78 -18.79
#